data_AF-A0A1I3NST8-F1
#
_entry.id   AF-A0A1I3NST8-F1
#
_cell.length_a   1.000
_cell.length_b   1.000
_cell.length_c   1.000
_cell.angle_alpha   90.00
_cell.angle_beta   90.00
_cell.angle_gamma   90.00
#
_symmetry.space_group_name_H-M   'P 1'
#
loop_
_entity.id
_entity.type
_entity.pdbx_description
1 polymer ?
#
loop_
_entity_poly.entity_id
_entity_poly.type
_entity_poly.pdbx_seq_one_letter_code
_entity_poly.pdbx_strand_id
1 'polypeptide(L)'
;MNYVNNWSRPVTLALGATSLALDLPDAPYRLTLTDSAAEPTRWEIIDAMVASGTATLQRGREGTLEQNWPAGSVIYNALTAGVLTDLLQAVADLQARVAALEGGADGHLVTVGDNGFFLGYFLDAQGNQLGSIEPQSVSVPLAGDRQLIGVAFLQGAGLFVLGLAGGDVPGDVLQAVEVEGHGLLLAADATFTPSEDGGQWQWTVTSTGGWAAGEQRRIDIQFGGAGGGNELNDSQGQPLVDSAGNQLTTGATA
;
A
#
# COMPACT_ATOMS: atom_id res chain seq x y z
N MET A 1 -14.24 -3.20 -18.82
CA MET A 1 -15.13 -4.36 -19.04
C MET A 1 -16.36 -4.14 -18.19
N ASN A 2 -17.56 -4.39 -18.73
CA ASN A 2 -18.82 -4.17 -18.02
C ASN A 2 -19.41 -5.50 -17.53
N TYR A 3 -20.17 -5.44 -16.45
CA TYR A 3 -20.77 -6.60 -15.79
C TYR A 3 -22.27 -6.41 -15.71
N VAL A 4 -23.00 -7.50 -15.93
CA VAL A 4 -24.46 -7.52 -15.93
C VAL A 4 -24.92 -8.55 -14.93
N ASN A 5 -25.94 -8.21 -14.14
CA ASN A 5 -26.39 -9.07 -13.06
C ASN A 5 -27.06 -10.33 -13.60
N ASN A 6 -26.40 -11.48 -13.44
CA ASN A 6 -26.99 -12.80 -13.64
C ASN A 6 -27.76 -12.93 -14.98
N TRP A 7 -27.18 -12.37 -16.04
CA TRP A 7 -27.80 -12.36 -17.37
C TRP A 7 -27.54 -13.69 -18.07
N SER A 8 -28.56 -14.26 -18.70
CA SER A 8 -28.44 -15.47 -19.52
C SER A 8 -29.51 -15.52 -20.60
N ARG A 9 -29.20 -16.20 -21.71
CA ARG A 9 -30.20 -16.52 -22.73
C ARG A 9 -29.79 -17.71 -23.60
N PRO A 10 -30.74 -18.35 -24.30
CA PRO A 10 -30.43 -19.31 -25.34
C PRO A 10 -29.59 -18.71 -26.47
N VAL A 11 -28.72 -19.53 -27.07
CA VAL A 11 -27.87 -19.13 -28.18
C VAL A 11 -27.69 -20.29 -29.17
N THR A 12 -27.58 -19.93 -30.44
CA THR A 12 -27.02 -20.79 -31.48
C THR A 12 -25.91 -20.00 -32.15
N LEU A 13 -24.70 -20.53 -32.17
CA LEU A 13 -23.52 -19.83 -32.69
C LEU A 13 -22.63 -20.82 -33.44
N ALA A 14 -22.50 -20.59 -34.74
CA ALA A 14 -21.66 -21.43 -35.59
C ALA A 14 -20.18 -21.30 -35.22
N LEU A 15 -19.40 -22.34 -35.55
CA LEU A 15 -17.95 -22.25 -35.55
C LEU A 15 -17.49 -21.18 -36.55
N GLY A 16 -16.55 -20.33 -36.14
CA GLY A 16 -16.02 -19.20 -36.91
C GLY A 16 -16.88 -17.93 -36.84
N ALA A 17 -18.00 -17.94 -36.10
CA ALA A 17 -18.86 -16.77 -36.02
C ALA A 17 -18.20 -15.63 -35.24
N THR A 18 -18.08 -14.47 -35.89
CA THR A 18 -17.45 -13.25 -35.35
C THR A 18 -18.46 -12.21 -34.86
N SER A 19 -19.76 -12.46 -35.01
CA SER A 19 -20.81 -11.57 -34.53
C SER A 19 -22.03 -12.32 -34.01
N LEU A 20 -22.75 -11.68 -33.08
CA LEU A 20 -23.97 -12.20 -32.47
C LEU A 20 -24.84 -11.03 -31.99
N ALA A 21 -26.13 -11.04 -32.31
CA ALA A 21 -27.06 -10.05 -31.76
C ALA A 21 -27.22 -10.29 -30.25
N LEU A 22 -26.97 -9.30 -29.40
CA LEU A 22 -27.11 -9.39 -27.93
C LEU A 22 -28.02 -8.28 -27.41
N ASP A 23 -28.94 -8.64 -26.54
CA ASP A 23 -29.84 -7.76 -25.79
C ASP A 23 -29.13 -7.19 -24.54
N LEU A 24 -27.92 -6.66 -24.75
CA LEU A 24 -27.10 -6.03 -23.73
C LEU A 24 -26.83 -4.56 -24.12
N PRO A 25 -26.63 -3.65 -23.14
CA PRO A 25 -26.19 -2.29 -23.42
C PRO A 25 -24.85 -2.23 -24.16
N ASP A 26 -24.60 -1.15 -24.89
CA ASP A 26 -23.35 -0.93 -25.62
C ASP A 26 -22.13 -0.89 -24.68
N ALA A 27 -21.25 -1.88 -24.82
CA ALA A 27 -20.16 -2.14 -23.89
C ALA A 27 -19.33 -3.39 -24.25
N PRO A 28 -18.09 -3.50 -23.74
CA PRO A 28 -17.35 -4.76 -23.72
C PRO A 28 -17.78 -5.67 -22.56
N TYR A 29 -18.10 -6.92 -22.85
CA TYR A 29 -18.45 -7.96 -21.88
C TYR A 29 -17.55 -9.18 -22.01
N ARG A 30 -17.33 -9.89 -20.90
CA ARG A 30 -16.86 -11.28 -20.92
C ARG A 30 -18.03 -12.19 -20.61
N LEU A 31 -18.28 -13.15 -21.49
CA LEU A 31 -19.42 -14.04 -21.41
C LEU A 31 -18.97 -15.49 -21.53
N THR A 32 -19.75 -16.40 -20.97
CA THR A 32 -19.55 -17.84 -21.06
C THR A 32 -20.64 -18.45 -21.93
N LEU A 33 -20.23 -19.27 -22.90
CA LEU A 33 -21.08 -20.15 -23.68
C LEU A 33 -21.02 -21.54 -23.07
N THR A 34 -22.16 -22.24 -23.03
CA THR A 34 -22.23 -23.64 -22.59
C THR A 34 -23.28 -24.40 -23.38
N ASP A 35 -23.19 -25.73 -23.41
CA ASP A 35 -24.06 -26.61 -24.18
C ASP A 35 -25.38 -26.93 -23.48
N SER A 36 -25.51 -26.60 -22.19
CA SER A 36 -26.74 -26.75 -21.42
C SER A 36 -26.78 -25.79 -20.24
N ALA A 37 -27.92 -25.17 -19.98
CA ALA A 37 -28.12 -24.38 -18.77
C ALA A 37 -28.19 -25.25 -17.49
N ALA A 38 -28.69 -26.48 -17.61
CA ALA A 38 -28.97 -27.34 -16.46
C ALA A 38 -27.80 -28.27 -16.14
N GLU A 39 -27.17 -28.83 -17.17
CA GLU A 39 -26.10 -29.84 -17.05
C GLU A 39 -24.97 -29.51 -18.04
N PRO A 40 -24.24 -28.41 -17.81
CA PRO A 40 -23.17 -27.99 -18.72
C PRO A 40 -22.03 -29.02 -18.75
N THR A 41 -21.66 -29.50 -19.93
CA THR A 41 -20.51 -30.43 -20.11
C THR A 41 -19.36 -29.81 -20.89
N ARG A 42 -19.63 -28.71 -21.61
CA ARG A 42 -18.65 -27.93 -22.36
C ARG A 42 -18.86 -26.45 -22.12
N TRP A 43 -17.77 -25.70 -22.17
CA TRP A 43 -17.81 -24.24 -22.09
C TRP A 43 -16.81 -23.59 -23.04
N GLU A 44 -17.11 -22.34 -23.38
CA GLU A 44 -16.19 -21.42 -24.02
C GLU A 44 -16.37 -20.04 -23.44
N ILE A 45 -15.26 -19.31 -23.29
CA ILE A 45 -15.26 -17.95 -22.78
C ILE A 45 -15.00 -17.02 -23.98
N ILE A 46 -15.76 -15.94 -24.08
CA ILE A 46 -15.67 -15.01 -25.19
C ILE A 46 -15.60 -13.56 -24.69
N ASP A 47 -14.96 -12.71 -25.47
CA ASP A 47 -15.15 -11.27 -25.41
C ASP A 47 -16.22 -10.84 -26.40
N ALA A 48 -17.16 -10.03 -25.94
CA ALA A 48 -18.24 -9.48 -26.76
C ALA A 48 -18.24 -7.95 -26.64
N MET A 49 -17.91 -7.26 -27.73
CA MET A 49 -18.08 -5.81 -27.82
C MET A 49 -19.44 -5.50 -28.44
N VAL A 50 -20.41 -5.15 -27.61
CA VAL A 50 -21.77 -4.83 -28.04
C VAL A 50 -21.85 -3.38 -28.49
N ALA A 51 -22.36 -3.17 -29.71
CA ALA A 51 -22.70 -1.87 -30.25
C ALA A 51 -24.03 -1.96 -30.99
N SER A 52 -24.99 -1.13 -30.61
CA SER A 52 -26.34 -1.10 -31.18
C SER A 52 -27.01 -2.48 -31.26
N GLY A 53 -26.89 -3.26 -30.18
CA GLY A 53 -27.49 -4.60 -30.05
C GLY A 53 -26.79 -5.72 -30.82
N THR A 54 -25.64 -5.47 -31.45
CA THR A 54 -24.81 -6.51 -32.08
C THR A 54 -23.44 -6.55 -31.44
N ALA A 55 -23.03 -7.74 -31.01
CA ALA A 55 -21.71 -7.99 -30.48
C ALA A 55 -20.72 -8.37 -31.57
N THR A 56 -19.55 -7.74 -31.60
CA THR A 56 -18.35 -8.31 -32.23
C THR A 56 -17.68 -9.25 -31.24
N LEU A 57 -17.37 -10.48 -31.68
CA LEU A 57 -16.90 -11.55 -30.82
C LEU A 57 -15.41 -11.83 -30.98
N GLN A 58 -14.73 -11.99 -29.86
CA GLN A 58 -13.43 -12.64 -29.77
C GLN A 58 -13.60 -13.97 -29.03
N ARG A 59 -13.50 -15.07 -29.77
CA ARG A 59 -13.77 -16.44 -29.31
C ARG A 59 -12.55 -17.05 -28.58
N GLY A 60 -12.75 -18.18 -27.89
CA GLY A 60 -11.67 -18.99 -27.30
C GLY A 60 -10.78 -18.27 -26.27
N ARG A 61 -11.38 -17.56 -25.32
CA ARG A 61 -10.68 -16.84 -24.24
C ARG A 61 -10.32 -17.76 -23.08
N GLU A 62 -9.35 -17.32 -22.27
CA GLU A 62 -8.98 -17.97 -21.01
C GLU A 62 -8.62 -19.47 -21.19
N GLY A 63 -7.94 -19.78 -22.29
CA GLY A 63 -7.51 -21.15 -22.61
C GLY A 63 -8.62 -22.06 -23.15
N THR A 64 -9.85 -21.55 -23.33
CA THR A 64 -10.92 -22.27 -24.02
C THR A 64 -10.72 -22.27 -25.53
N LEU A 65 -11.31 -23.23 -26.22
CA LEU A 65 -11.29 -23.32 -27.67
C LEU A 65 -12.62 -22.83 -28.26
N GLU A 66 -12.52 -22.20 -29.42
CA GLU A 66 -13.69 -21.87 -30.23
C GLU A 66 -14.41 -23.13 -30.68
N GLN A 67 -15.73 -23.17 -30.47
CA GLN A 67 -16.56 -24.35 -30.73
C GLN A 67 -17.85 -24.00 -31.48
N ASN A 68 -18.51 -25.03 -32.00
CA ASN A 68 -19.87 -24.91 -32.51
C ASN A 68 -20.89 -25.05 -31.37
N TRP A 69 -21.79 -24.08 -31.26
CA TRP A 69 -22.86 -24.03 -30.25
C TRP A 69 -24.23 -24.23 -30.92
N PRO A 70 -24.75 -25.46 -30.97
CA PRO A 70 -26.06 -25.74 -31.56
C PRO A 70 -27.20 -25.23 -30.67
N ALA A 71 -28.43 -25.31 -31.19
CA ALA A 71 -29.62 -25.02 -30.41
C ALA A 71 -29.65 -25.84 -29.10
N GLY A 72 -30.06 -25.19 -28.00
CA GLY A 72 -29.95 -25.74 -26.64
C GLY A 72 -28.75 -25.19 -25.86
N SER A 73 -27.77 -24.60 -26.55
CA SER A 73 -26.68 -23.87 -25.91
C SER A 73 -27.17 -22.58 -25.25
N VAL A 74 -26.42 -22.09 -24.26
CA VAL A 74 -26.73 -20.87 -23.51
C VAL A 74 -25.49 -19.99 -23.43
N ILE A 75 -25.71 -18.67 -23.53
CA ILE A 75 -24.71 -17.65 -23.24
C ILE A 75 -25.11 -16.93 -21.95
N TYR A 76 -24.16 -16.70 -21.05
CA TYR A 76 -24.45 -16.09 -19.75
C TYR A 76 -23.26 -15.32 -19.17
N ASN A 77 -23.55 -14.50 -18.17
CA ASN A 77 -22.58 -13.92 -17.24
C ASN A 77 -23.02 -14.30 -15.81
N ALA A 78 -22.28 -15.19 -15.16
CA ALA A 78 -22.62 -15.69 -13.82
C ALA A 78 -22.13 -14.77 -12.69
N LEU A 79 -21.25 -13.81 -12.97
CA LEU A 79 -20.81 -12.86 -11.97
C LEU A 79 -21.84 -11.74 -11.86
N THR A 80 -22.34 -11.51 -10.65
CA THR A 80 -23.09 -10.28 -10.39
C THR A 80 -22.13 -9.10 -10.39
N ALA A 81 -22.58 -7.95 -10.91
CA ALA A 81 -21.77 -6.74 -10.86
C ALA A 81 -21.43 -6.35 -9.41
N GLY A 82 -22.36 -6.60 -8.48
CA GLY A 82 -22.18 -6.35 -7.05
C GLY A 82 -20.98 -7.12 -6.46
N VAL A 83 -20.89 -8.44 -6.68
CA VAL A 83 -19.79 -9.26 -6.14
C VAL A 83 -18.42 -8.77 -6.64
N LEU A 84 -18.33 -8.34 -7.91
CA LEU A 84 -17.07 -7.80 -8.41
C LEU A 84 -16.78 -6.40 -7.86
N THR A 85 -17.79 -5.55 -7.73
CA THR A 85 -17.66 -4.24 -7.08
C THR A 85 -17.16 -4.40 -5.65
N ASP A 86 -17.71 -5.34 -4.88
CA ASP A 86 -17.28 -5.62 -3.51
C ASP A 86 -15.81 -6.07 -3.47
N LEU A 87 -15.39 -6.91 -4.42
CA LEU A 87 -13.99 -7.35 -4.51
C LEU A 87 -13.04 -6.21 -4.90
N LEU A 88 -13.41 -5.38 -5.86
CA LEU A 88 -12.62 -4.21 -6.25
C LEU A 88 -12.52 -3.18 -5.12
N GLN A 89 -13.61 -3.00 -4.36
CA GLN A 89 -13.63 -2.16 -3.17
C GLN A 89 -12.70 -2.69 -2.09
N ALA A 90 -12.71 -4.00 -1.83
CA ALA A 90 -11.81 -4.64 -0.88
C ALA A 90 -10.34 -4.50 -1.31
N VAL A 91 -10.04 -4.61 -2.61
CA VAL A 91 -8.69 -4.37 -3.14
C VAL A 91 -8.27 -2.91 -2.93
N ALA A 92 -9.15 -1.94 -3.20
CA ALA A 92 -8.85 -0.53 -2.99
C ALA A 92 -8.62 -0.20 -1.51
N ASP A 93 -9.41 -0.78 -0.60
CA ASP A 93 -9.20 -0.65 0.85
C ASP A 93 -7.85 -1.22 1.29
N LEU A 94 -7.52 -2.43 0.83
CA LEU A 94 -6.21 -3.05 1.12
C LEU A 94 -5.05 -2.22 0.57
N GLN A 95 -5.18 -1.67 -0.63
CA GLN A 95 -4.17 -0.78 -1.21
C GLN A 95 -4.00 0.50 -0.39
N ALA A 96 -5.08 1.11 0.08
CA ALA A 96 -5.02 2.29 0.94
C ALA A 96 -4.34 1.97 2.28
N ARG A 97 -4.63 0.80 2.87
CA ARG A 97 -3.99 0.34 4.11
C ARG A 97 -2.51 0.04 3.91
N VAL A 98 -2.14 -0.60 2.80
CA VAL A 98 -0.74 -0.84 2.45
C VAL A 98 -0.03 0.49 2.26
N ALA A 99 -0.61 1.45 1.54
CA ALA A 99 -0.02 2.78 1.40
C ALA A 99 0.12 3.52 2.74
N ALA A 100 -0.80 3.34 3.69
CA ALA A 100 -0.67 3.90 5.03
C ALA A 100 0.41 3.21 5.87
N LEU A 101 0.59 1.89 5.70
CA LEU A 101 1.62 1.12 6.41
C LEU A 101 3.01 1.33 5.81
N GLU A 102 3.11 1.36 4.48
CA GLU A 102 4.35 1.57 3.73
C GLU A 102 4.71 3.05 3.59
N GLY A 103 3.72 3.94 3.63
CA GLY A 103 3.88 5.40 3.61
C GLY A 103 3.83 6.05 5.00
N GLY A 104 3.68 5.28 6.07
CA GLY A 104 3.86 5.74 7.45
C GLY A 104 5.33 5.71 7.89
N ALA A 105 6.20 5.11 7.08
CA ALA A 105 7.64 5.14 7.20
C ALA A 105 8.19 6.03 6.09
N ASP A 106 8.65 7.24 6.44
CA ASP A 106 9.42 8.03 5.50
C ASP A 106 10.76 7.31 5.31
N GLY A 107 10.88 6.61 4.19
CA GLY A 107 12.08 5.87 3.81
C GLY A 107 13.16 6.84 3.35
N HIS A 108 14.29 6.84 4.04
CA HIS A 108 15.46 7.67 3.72
C HIS A 108 16.67 6.80 3.42
N LEU A 109 17.38 7.16 2.36
CA LEU A 109 18.63 6.52 1.98
C LEU A 109 19.79 7.34 2.53
N VAL A 110 20.56 6.74 3.44
CA VAL A 110 21.76 7.34 4.03
C VAL A 110 22.98 6.84 3.27
N THR A 111 23.74 7.75 2.65
CA THR A 111 25.12 7.46 2.25
C THR A 111 26.01 7.70 3.46
N VAL A 112 26.60 6.63 4.00
CA VAL A 112 27.30 6.63 5.28
C VAL A 112 28.63 7.38 5.17
N GLY A 113 28.77 8.48 5.90
CA GLY A 113 30.06 9.12 6.15
C GLY A 113 30.69 8.62 7.44
N ASP A 114 32.00 8.77 7.56
CA ASP A 114 32.75 8.44 8.77
C ASP A 114 33.79 9.53 9.06
N ASN A 115 33.79 10.05 10.29
CA ASN A 115 34.81 10.99 10.78
C ASN A 115 35.53 10.48 12.06
N GLY A 116 35.36 9.21 12.42
CA GLY A 116 35.89 8.59 13.63
C GLY A 116 35.08 8.85 14.90
N PHE A 117 34.07 9.74 14.85
CA PHE A 117 33.16 10.00 15.97
C PHE A 117 31.71 9.68 15.60
N PHE A 118 31.26 10.11 14.41
CA PHE A 118 29.98 9.74 13.82
C PHE A 118 30.18 8.77 12.66
N LEU A 119 29.25 7.83 12.53
CA LEU A 119 29.10 6.94 11.39
C LEU A 119 27.68 7.05 10.84
N GLY A 120 27.52 7.67 9.67
CA GLY A 120 26.21 7.92 9.06
C GLY A 120 26.12 9.31 8.45
N TYR A 121 24.95 9.93 8.57
CA TYR A 121 24.68 11.29 8.15
C TYR A 121 24.64 12.24 9.35
N PHE A 122 25.33 13.38 9.25
CA PHE A 122 25.30 14.42 10.29
C PHE A 122 25.58 15.80 9.69
N LEU A 123 24.87 16.83 10.15
CA LEU A 123 25.09 18.22 9.81
C LEU A 123 25.56 18.96 11.06
N ASP A 124 26.75 19.56 11.02
CA ASP A 124 27.25 20.36 12.14
C ASP A 124 26.60 21.76 12.21
N ALA A 125 26.87 22.50 13.28
CA ALA A 125 26.31 23.84 13.50
C ALA A 125 26.78 24.89 12.46
N GLN A 126 27.78 24.57 11.65
CA GLN A 126 28.28 25.42 10.57
C GLN A 126 27.72 24.99 9.19
N GLY A 127 26.90 23.93 9.15
CA GLY A 127 26.34 23.37 7.92
C GLY A 127 27.30 22.46 7.16
N ASN A 128 28.42 22.04 7.76
CA ASN A 128 29.25 21.01 7.15
C ASN A 128 28.60 19.65 7.34
N GLN A 129 28.66 18.83 6.29
CA GLN A 129 27.94 17.58 6.20
C GLN A 129 28.90 16.39 6.22
N LEU A 130 28.57 15.41 7.05
CA LEU A 130 29.09 14.04 7.00
C LEU A 130 28.07 13.14 6.31
N GLY A 131 28.51 12.33 5.35
CA GLY A 131 27.60 11.44 4.61
C GLY A 131 26.57 12.20 3.78
N SER A 132 25.47 11.57 3.40
CA SER A 132 24.27 12.23 2.88
C SER A 132 23.01 11.47 3.23
N ILE A 133 21.86 12.12 3.14
CA ILE A 133 20.56 11.49 3.33
C ILE A 133 19.58 12.00 2.28
N GLU A 134 18.80 11.11 1.70
CA GLU A 134 17.77 11.44 0.71
C GLU A 134 16.46 10.68 0.98
N PRO A 135 15.32 11.37 1.15
CA PRO A 135 15.19 12.83 1.23
C PRO A 135 15.92 13.42 2.46
N GLN A 136 16.05 14.74 2.55
CA GLN A 136 16.62 15.42 3.74
C GLN A 136 15.55 16.04 4.64
N SER A 137 14.29 15.88 4.26
CA SER A 137 13.12 16.41 4.97
C SER A 137 12.20 15.27 5.34
N VAL A 138 11.56 15.40 6.50
CA VAL A 138 10.58 14.45 7.01
C VAL A 138 9.34 15.22 7.46
N SER A 139 8.14 14.69 7.21
CA SER A 139 6.91 15.39 7.58
C SER A 139 6.47 14.99 8.98
N VAL A 140 6.49 15.94 9.92
CA VAL A 140 6.20 15.68 11.33
C VAL A 140 4.78 16.11 11.67
N PRO A 141 3.94 15.22 12.26
CA PRO A 141 2.61 15.59 12.72
C PRO A 141 2.63 16.81 13.64
N LEU A 142 1.73 17.76 13.41
CA LEU A 142 1.59 19.03 14.16
C LEU A 142 2.76 20.02 14.03
N ALA A 143 3.90 19.59 13.49
CA ALA A 143 5.09 20.40 13.29
C ALA A 143 5.28 20.80 11.81
N GLY A 144 4.77 20.02 10.87
CA GLY A 144 5.04 20.17 9.43
C GLY A 144 6.41 19.60 9.05
N ASP A 145 6.93 20.01 7.89
CA ASP A 145 8.20 19.46 7.41
C ASP A 145 9.39 19.91 8.29
N ARG A 146 10.27 18.97 8.59
CA ARG A 146 11.48 19.17 9.39
C ARG A 146 12.69 18.65 8.64
N GLN A 147 13.83 19.30 8.83
CA GLN A 147 15.08 18.88 8.21
C GLN A 147 15.75 17.83 9.09
N LEU A 148 16.20 16.72 8.49
CA LEU A 148 17.08 15.78 9.14
C LEU A 148 18.47 16.42 9.28
N ILE A 149 18.98 16.49 10.51
CA ILE A 149 20.33 17.00 10.83
C ILE A 149 21.25 15.91 11.37
N GLY A 150 20.72 14.75 11.72
CA GLY A 150 21.53 13.62 12.17
C GLY A 150 20.79 12.30 12.02
N VAL A 151 21.45 11.34 11.37
CA VAL A 151 21.09 9.92 11.33
C VAL A 151 22.40 9.14 11.40
N ALA A 152 22.87 8.88 12.60
CA ALA A 152 24.22 8.37 12.79
C ALA A 152 24.38 7.54 14.06
N PHE A 153 25.35 6.63 14.02
CA PHE A 153 25.90 6.02 15.20
C PHE A 153 27.02 6.90 15.78
N LEU A 154 27.00 7.16 17.09
CA LEU A 154 28.16 7.70 17.81
C LEU A 154 29.09 6.54 18.15
N GLN A 155 30.23 6.52 17.46
CA GLN A 155 31.27 5.52 17.66
C GLN A 155 31.87 5.63 19.06
N GLY A 156 32.10 4.49 19.71
CA GLY A 156 32.63 4.42 21.09
C GLY A 156 31.62 4.71 22.21
N ALA A 157 30.49 5.36 21.90
CA ALA A 157 29.42 5.61 22.86
C ALA A 157 28.31 4.54 22.81
N GLY A 158 28.20 3.78 21.71
CA GLY A 158 27.15 2.80 21.53
C GLY A 158 25.77 3.45 21.45
N LEU A 159 25.68 4.60 20.77
CA LEU A 159 24.42 5.34 20.60
C LEU A 159 24.06 5.42 19.13
N PHE A 160 22.77 5.28 18.83
CA PHE A 160 22.17 5.74 17.57
C PHE A 160 21.41 7.04 17.83
N VAL A 161 21.50 7.97 16.89
CA VAL A 161 20.90 9.31 17.00
C VAL A 161 20.08 9.63 15.76
N LEU A 162 18.87 10.13 16.01
CA LEU A 162 18.03 10.83 15.06
C LEU A 162 17.88 12.28 15.51
N GLY A 163 18.23 13.23 14.66
CA GLY A 163 18.11 14.67 14.92
C GLY A 163 17.30 15.37 13.85
N LEU A 164 16.38 16.22 14.30
CA LEU A 164 15.56 17.10 13.45
C LEU A 164 15.83 18.56 13.79
N ALA A 165 15.82 19.41 12.77
CA ALA A 165 15.83 20.87 12.89
C ALA A 165 14.60 21.50 12.24
N GLY A 166 14.37 22.77 12.54
CA GLY A 166 13.29 23.58 11.96
C GLY A 166 12.24 24.02 12.99
N GLY A 167 12.64 24.23 14.24
CA GLY A 167 11.77 24.67 15.33
C GLY A 167 11.22 23.52 16.17
N ASP A 168 10.43 23.86 17.20
CA ASP A 168 9.90 22.90 18.19
C ASP A 168 9.34 21.63 17.54
N VAL A 169 9.79 20.47 18.06
CA VAL A 169 9.31 19.15 17.68
C VAL A 169 8.74 18.44 18.92
N PRO A 170 7.48 17.97 18.89
CA PRO A 170 6.94 17.19 20.00
C PRO A 170 7.71 15.86 20.16
N GLY A 171 8.13 15.53 21.38
CA GLY A 171 8.92 14.31 21.60
C GLY A 171 8.13 13.00 21.43
N ASP A 172 6.81 13.06 21.59
CA ASP A 172 5.87 11.95 21.59
C ASP A 172 5.29 11.62 20.20
N VAL A 173 5.59 12.43 19.19
CA VAL A 173 5.15 12.14 17.80
C VAL A 173 5.99 11.06 17.14
N LEU A 174 7.24 10.81 17.56
CA LEU A 174 8.02 9.70 17.01
C LEU A 174 7.52 8.38 17.60
N GLN A 175 7.30 7.38 16.76
CA GLN A 175 6.87 6.04 17.17
C GLN A 175 8.04 5.05 17.12
N ALA A 176 8.74 5.00 15.98
CA ALA A 176 9.87 4.11 15.79
C ALA A 176 10.78 4.58 14.65
N VAL A 177 11.98 4.00 14.61
CA VAL A 177 12.91 4.10 13.48
C VAL A 177 13.39 2.70 13.16
N GLU A 178 13.13 2.20 11.94
CA GLU A 178 13.76 0.98 11.46
C GLU A 178 15.07 1.33 10.75
N VAL A 179 16.17 0.71 11.16
CA VAL A 179 17.51 0.99 10.65
C VAL A 179 18.05 -0.26 9.96
N GLU A 180 18.31 -0.18 8.66
CA GLU A 180 18.81 -1.32 7.89
C GLU A 180 20.12 -1.87 8.50
N GLY A 181 20.15 -3.18 8.71
CA GLY A 181 21.29 -3.89 9.33
C GLY A 181 21.31 -3.84 10.86
N HIS A 182 20.47 -3.01 11.50
CA HIS A 182 20.35 -2.93 12.96
C HIS A 182 19.00 -3.46 13.46
N GLY A 183 17.90 -3.07 12.82
CA GLY A 183 16.53 -3.45 13.18
C GLY A 183 15.69 -2.27 13.68
N LEU A 184 14.57 -2.59 14.30
CA LEU A 184 13.58 -1.62 14.79
C LEU A 184 14.00 -1.00 16.13
N LEU A 185 13.98 0.33 16.20
CA LEU A 185 14.21 1.14 17.40
C LEU A 185 12.91 1.84 17.81
N LEU A 186 12.33 1.48 18.95
CA LEU A 186 11.09 2.10 19.43
C LEU A 186 11.39 3.44 20.10
N ALA A 187 10.56 4.46 19.85
CA ALA A 187 10.73 5.78 20.45
C ALA A 187 10.57 5.76 21.98
N ALA A 188 9.81 4.80 22.53
CA ALA A 188 9.67 4.59 23.97
C ALA A 188 11.00 4.22 24.66
N ASP A 189 11.95 3.64 23.90
CA ASP A 189 13.29 3.30 24.39
C ASP A 189 14.32 4.42 24.16
N ALA A 190 13.90 5.51 23.50
CA ALA A 190 14.75 6.65 23.22
C ALA A 190 14.79 7.63 24.39
N THR A 191 15.94 8.29 24.57
CA THR A 191 15.98 9.56 25.30
C THR A 191 15.75 10.70 24.32
N PHE A 192 14.69 11.49 24.53
CA PHE A 192 14.40 12.69 23.74
C PHE A 192 14.98 13.95 24.40
N THR A 193 15.70 14.76 23.64
CA THR A 193 16.23 16.06 24.06
C THR A 193 15.65 17.15 23.15
N PRO A 194 14.71 18.00 23.65
CA PRO A 194 14.17 19.11 22.88
C PRO A 194 15.17 20.27 22.78
N SER A 195 15.06 21.07 21.71
CA SER A 195 15.75 22.36 21.57
C SER A 195 14.84 23.37 20.87
N GLU A 196 15.10 24.68 21.03
CA GLU A 196 14.31 25.73 20.36
C GLU A 196 14.37 25.62 18.82
N ASP A 197 15.44 25.00 18.32
CA ASP A 197 15.69 24.82 16.89
C ASP A 197 15.32 23.41 16.38
N GLY A 198 14.81 22.51 17.23
CA GLY A 198 14.52 21.14 16.84
C GLY A 198 14.38 20.13 17.98
N GLY A 199 14.83 18.90 17.72
CA GLY A 199 14.76 17.81 18.70
C GLY A 199 15.64 16.63 18.31
N GLN A 200 16.10 15.89 19.32
CA GLN A 200 16.98 14.75 19.13
C GLN A 200 16.53 13.54 19.95
N TRP A 201 16.45 12.38 19.30
CA TRP A 201 16.24 11.08 19.93
C TRP A 201 17.55 10.30 19.94
N GLN A 202 17.82 9.63 21.06
CA GLN A 202 19.01 8.82 21.26
C GLN A 202 18.64 7.44 21.78
N TRP A 203 19.16 6.39 21.14
CA TRP A 203 19.00 4.99 21.57
C TRP A 203 20.35 4.42 21.96
N THR A 204 20.39 3.64 23.04
CA THR A 204 21.55 2.79 23.32
C THR A 204 21.50 1.55 22.45
N VAL A 205 22.58 1.30 21.71
CA VAL A 205 22.69 0.23 20.73
C VAL A 205 23.97 -0.57 20.95
N THR A 206 23.92 -1.88 20.70
CA THR A 206 25.05 -2.78 20.94
C THR A 206 26.01 -2.91 19.76
N SER A 207 25.62 -2.42 18.58
CA SER A 207 26.42 -2.44 17.36
C SER A 207 25.93 -1.37 16.37
N THR A 208 26.75 -1.06 15.36
CA THR A 208 26.41 -0.13 14.27
C THR A 208 25.64 -0.80 13.12
N GLY A 209 25.16 -2.04 13.31
CA GLY A 209 24.43 -2.77 12.26
C GLY A 209 25.23 -3.02 10.98
N GLY A 210 26.56 -2.98 11.04
CA GLY A 210 27.42 -3.17 9.87
C GLY A 210 27.39 -2.00 8.88
N TRP A 211 27.07 -0.80 9.34
CA TRP A 211 27.29 0.42 8.54
C TRP A 211 28.78 0.61 8.32
N ALA A 212 29.20 0.86 7.07
CA ALA A 212 30.58 1.18 6.72
C ALA A 212 30.62 2.44 5.83
N ALA A 213 31.72 3.19 5.92
CA ALA A 213 31.90 4.42 5.15
C ALA A 213 31.75 4.17 3.64
N GLY A 214 30.93 5.01 2.99
CA GLY A 214 30.62 4.95 1.56
C GLY A 214 29.48 4.01 1.18
N GLU A 215 28.94 3.21 2.11
CA GLU A 215 27.76 2.38 1.86
C GLU A 215 26.47 3.21 1.86
N GLN A 216 25.44 2.68 1.20
CA GLN A 216 24.09 3.20 1.30
C GLN A 216 23.25 2.29 2.19
N ARG A 217 22.50 2.90 3.11
CA ARG A 217 21.65 2.21 4.09
C ARG A 217 20.30 2.88 4.16
N ARG A 218 19.24 2.09 4.19
CA ARG A 218 17.89 2.59 4.40
C ARG A 218 17.63 2.81 5.88
N ILE A 219 16.93 3.89 6.20
CA ILE A 219 16.20 4.04 7.44
C ILE A 219 14.75 4.37 7.13
N ASP A 220 13.85 3.97 8.01
CA ASP A 220 12.42 4.22 7.89
C ASP A 220 11.94 4.88 9.18
N ILE A 221 11.54 6.16 9.10
CA ILE A 221 11.14 6.96 10.27
C ILE A 221 9.62 6.97 10.37
N GLN A 222 9.09 6.52 11.50
CA GLN A 222 7.65 6.44 11.73
C GLN A 222 7.21 7.48 12.76
N PHE A 223 6.36 8.41 12.33
CA PHE A 223 5.65 9.31 13.23
C PHE A 223 4.20 8.85 13.42
N GLY A 224 3.66 9.11 14.60
CA GLY A 224 2.27 8.91 14.97
C GLY A 224 1.68 10.21 15.47
N GLY A 225 0.36 10.34 15.41
CA GLY A 225 -0.34 11.40 16.13
C GLY A 225 -0.15 11.20 17.64
N ALA A 226 0.06 12.29 18.38
CA ALA A 226 -0.05 12.29 19.83
C ALA A 226 -1.51 11.95 20.22
N GLY A 227 -1.80 10.66 20.32
CA GLY A 227 -3.13 10.10 20.48
C GLY A 227 -3.09 8.63 20.10
N GLY A 228 -2.98 7.77 21.11
CA GLY A 228 -2.89 6.33 20.92
C GLY A 228 -4.00 5.81 20.01
N GLY A 229 -3.60 5.07 18.97
CA GLY A 229 -4.49 4.42 18.01
C GLY A 229 -5.38 5.40 17.24
N ASN A 230 -5.16 5.53 15.93
CA ASN A 230 -6.13 6.20 15.07
C ASN A 230 -7.48 5.49 15.23
N GLU A 231 -8.54 6.25 15.53
CA GLU A 231 -9.90 5.74 15.51
C GLU A 231 -10.15 5.16 14.12
N LEU A 232 -10.49 3.87 14.07
CA LEU A 232 -10.88 3.26 12.82
C LEU A 232 -12.31 3.71 12.53
N ASN A 233 -12.51 4.46 11.45
CA ASN A 233 -13.82 4.91 11.02
C ASN A 233 -14.27 4.14 9.77
N ASP A 234 -15.58 3.95 9.61
CA ASP A 234 -16.16 3.43 8.38
C ASP A 234 -16.09 4.45 7.23
N SER A 235 -16.57 4.05 6.05
CA SER A 235 -16.60 4.91 4.85
C SER A 235 -17.52 6.13 4.96
N GLN A 236 -18.29 6.25 6.06
CA GLN A 236 -19.17 7.37 6.38
C GLN A 236 -18.59 8.22 7.52
N GLY A 237 -17.38 7.91 8.00
CA GLY A 237 -16.70 8.61 9.07
C GLY A 237 -17.21 8.26 10.47
N GLN A 238 -17.94 7.16 10.65
CA GLN A 238 -18.40 6.70 11.97
C GLN A 238 -17.39 5.74 12.60
N PRO A 239 -17.14 5.81 13.92
CA PRO A 239 -16.22 4.90 14.60
C PRO A 239 -16.65 3.43 14.48
N LEU A 240 -15.71 2.58 14.10
CA LEU A 240 -15.87 1.14 14.14
C LEU A 240 -15.82 0.67 15.60
N VAL A 241 -16.77 -0.18 15.99
CA VAL A 241 -16.88 -0.75 17.34
C VAL A 241 -16.88 -2.28 17.28
N ASP A 242 -16.34 -2.93 18.31
CA ASP A 242 -16.42 -4.39 18.47
C ASP A 242 -17.83 -4.85 18.90
N SER A 243 -18.01 -6.17 19.05
CA SER A 243 -19.28 -6.76 19.47
C SER A 243 -19.69 -6.42 20.92
N ALA A 244 -18.78 -5.86 21.71
CA ALA A 244 -19.04 -5.35 23.05
C ALA A 244 -19.27 -3.82 23.07
N GLY A 245 -19.22 -3.15 21.92
CA GLY A 245 -19.39 -1.71 21.78
C GLY A 245 -18.12 -0.89 22.07
N ASN A 246 -16.96 -1.54 22.18
CA ASN A 246 -15.69 -0.83 22.36
C ASN A 246 -15.22 -0.27 21.02
N GLN A 247 -14.75 0.97 21.02
CA GLN A 247 -14.19 1.61 19.84
C GLN A 247 -12.89 0.92 19.42
N LEU A 248 -12.83 0.54 18.14
CA LEU A 248 -11.66 -0.05 17.53
C LEU A 248 -10.69 1.07 17.16
N THR A 249 -9.47 0.99 17.68
CA THR A 249 -8.38 1.87 17.30
C THR A 249 -7.29 1.07 16.61
N THR A 250 -6.37 1.71 15.89
CA THR A 250 -5.18 1.02 15.31
C THR A 250 -4.22 0.46 16.37
N GLY A 251 -4.60 0.54 17.65
CA GLY A 251 -3.83 0.05 18.78
C GLY A 251 -2.73 1.02 19.21
N ALA A 252 -2.59 1.19 20.52
CA ALA A 252 -1.28 1.37 21.12
C ALA A 252 -0.76 -0.05 21.42
N THR A 253 0.44 -0.38 20.97
CA THR A 253 1.14 -1.56 21.49
C THR A 253 1.38 -1.34 22.97
N ALA A 254 0.77 -2.18 23.80
CA ALA A 254 0.98 -2.22 25.25
C ALA A 254 2.38 -2.72 25.61
#